data_AF-A0A3D5X4M0-F1
#
_entry.id   AF-A0A3D5X4M0-F1
#
_cell.length_a   1.000
_cell.length_b   1.000
_cell.length_c   1.000
_cell.angle_alpha   90.00
_cell.angle_beta   90.00
_cell.angle_gamma   90.00
#
_symmetry.space_group_name_H-M   'P 1'
#
loop_
_entity.id
_entity.type
_entity.pdbx_description
1 polymer ?
#
loop_
_entity_poly.entity_id
_entity_poly.type
_entity_poly.pdbx_seq_one_letter_code
_entity_poly.pdbx_strand_id
1 'polypeptide(L)'
;MRIVKLTLLFTVILQLHLLGQEQLKHEAKLFTDSTGQVFTRVDAPAYIFISPDDSTERLMLVPSNDKLANPMEWDGHGSHYIVYKNLKQKTNIRFRVLADGIPPKSEPLFTKGLLFSYNNTYFSEIGSEVVITATDDMTGVENSYVSMDGN
;
A
#
# COMPACT_ATOMS: atom_id res chain seq x y z
N MET A 1 -50.68 -8.93 -18.46
CA MET A 1 -49.49 -8.65 -19.31
C MET A 1 -48.83 -7.29 -19.06
N ARG A 2 -49.54 -6.22 -18.66
CA ARG A 2 -48.94 -4.89 -18.38
C ARG A 2 -48.06 -4.84 -17.13
N ILE A 3 -48.47 -5.51 -16.05
CA ILE A 3 -47.75 -5.51 -14.75
C ILE A 3 -46.41 -6.26 -14.87
N VAL A 4 -46.40 -7.46 -15.48
CA VAL A 4 -45.18 -8.26 -15.69
C VAL A 4 -44.11 -7.51 -16.51
N LYS A 5 -44.53 -6.73 -17.52
CA LYS A 5 -43.62 -5.89 -18.31
C LYS A 5 -43.04 -4.72 -17.49
N LEU A 6 -43.80 -4.17 -16.55
CA LEU A 6 -43.36 -3.09 -15.67
C LEU A 6 -42.38 -3.60 -14.60
N THR A 7 -42.62 -4.79 -14.04
CA THR A 7 -41.69 -5.43 -13.10
C THR A 7 -40.36 -5.73 -13.78
N LEU A 8 -40.37 -6.26 -15.01
CA LEU A 8 -39.15 -6.57 -15.75
C LEU A 8 -38.31 -5.31 -16.05
N LEU A 9 -38.97 -4.20 -16.38
CA LEU A 9 -38.32 -2.92 -16.63
C LEU A 9 -37.66 -2.35 -15.36
N PHE A 10 -38.34 -2.48 -14.21
CA PHE A 10 -37.80 -2.04 -12.93
C PHE A 10 -36.57 -2.85 -12.50
N THR A 11 -36.57 -4.17 -12.71
CA THR A 11 -35.41 -5.02 -12.38
C THR A 11 -34.19 -4.71 -13.24
N VAL A 12 -34.38 -4.35 -14.52
CA VAL A 12 -33.28 -3.95 -15.43
C VAL A 12 -32.68 -2.61 -15.00
N ILE A 13 -33.48 -1.65 -14.54
CA ILE A 13 -33.00 -0.35 -14.06
C ILE A 13 -32.20 -0.50 -12.76
N LEU A 14 -32.59 -1.44 -11.88
CA LEU A 14 -31.90 -1.69 -10.62
C LEU A 14 -30.47 -2.25 -10.80
N GLN A 15 -30.22 -2.98 -11.89
CA GLN A 15 -28.90 -3.55 -12.19
C GLN A 15 -27.89 -2.50 -12.70
N LEU A 16 -28.35 -1.33 -13.16
CA LEU A 16 -27.48 -0.27 -13.69
C LEU A 16 -26.87 0.62 -12.58
N HIS A 17 -27.29 0.48 -11.33
CA HIS A 17 -26.81 1.28 -10.20
C HIS A 17 -25.80 0.56 -9.29
N LEU A 18 -25.38 -0.66 -9.64
CA LEU A 18 -24.31 -1.36 -8.94
C LEU A 18 -22.94 -0.96 -9.52
N LEU A 19 -22.60 0.33 -9.44
CA LEU A 19 -21.23 0.78 -9.62
C LEU A 19 -20.55 0.72 -8.24
N GLY A 20 -19.83 -0.36 -7.98
CA GLY A 20 -18.94 -0.44 -6.81
C GLY A 20 -17.68 0.39 -7.06
N GLN A 21 -17.17 1.04 -6.02
CA GLN A 21 -15.89 1.74 -6.09
C GLN A 21 -14.78 0.72 -6.37
N GLU A 22 -14.03 0.91 -7.45
CA GLU A 22 -12.85 0.09 -7.73
C GLU A 22 -11.76 0.47 -6.72
N GLN A 23 -11.18 -0.53 -6.06
CA GLN A 23 -10.04 -0.29 -5.17
C GLN A 23 -8.89 0.26 -6.01
N LEU A 24 -8.38 1.45 -5.63
CA LEU A 24 -7.23 2.05 -6.30
C LEU A 24 -6.05 1.07 -6.28
N LYS A 25 -5.58 0.69 -7.47
CA LYS A 25 -4.39 -0.14 -7.61
C LYS A 25 -3.16 0.75 -7.51
N HIS A 26 -2.58 0.81 -6.32
CA HIS A 26 -1.34 1.55 -6.11
C HIS A 26 -0.13 0.81 -6.68
N GLU A 27 0.68 1.51 -7.47
CA GLU A 27 1.95 1.01 -7.98
C GLU A 27 2.91 0.69 -6.81
N ALA A 28 3.77 -0.30 -7.02
CA ALA A 28 4.84 -0.60 -6.07
C ALA A 28 5.86 0.55 -6.09
N LYS A 29 6.16 1.09 -4.91
CA LYS A 29 7.14 2.17 -4.73
C LYS A 29 8.22 1.74 -3.76
N LEU A 30 9.43 2.25 -3.98
CA LEU A 30 10.49 2.27 -2.98
C LEU A 30 10.43 3.61 -2.25
N PHE A 31 10.61 3.56 -0.93
CA PHE A 31 10.74 4.75 -0.10
C PHE A 31 12.13 4.76 0.54
N THR A 32 12.71 5.94 0.71
CA THR A 32 13.99 6.12 1.40
C THR A 32 13.84 7.21 2.45
N ASP A 33 14.19 6.90 3.70
CA ASP A 33 14.11 7.87 4.79
C ASP A 33 15.33 8.82 4.82
N SER A 34 15.33 9.75 5.78
CA SER A 34 16.42 10.72 5.97
C SER A 34 17.77 10.10 6.34
N THR A 35 17.81 8.83 6.74
CA THR A 35 19.04 8.08 7.06
C THR A 35 19.57 7.30 5.87
N GLY A 36 18.84 7.26 4.75
CA GLY A 36 19.15 6.43 3.60
C GLY A 36 18.66 4.99 3.72
N GLN A 37 17.81 4.67 4.71
CA GLN A 37 17.19 3.36 4.83
C GLN A 37 16.12 3.19 3.76
N VAL A 38 16.20 2.08 3.02
CA VAL A 38 15.23 1.74 1.97
C VAL A 38 14.09 0.90 2.54
N PHE A 39 12.89 1.23 2.12
CA PHE A 39 11.66 0.53 2.43
C PHE A 39 10.92 0.15 1.14
N THR A 40 10.22 -0.97 1.19
CA THR A 40 9.43 -1.51 0.08
C THR A 40 8.20 -2.21 0.62
N ARG A 41 7.23 -2.50 -0.24
CA ARG A 41 6.14 -3.43 0.09
C ARG A 41 6.62 -4.89 0.01
N VAL A 42 6.09 -5.74 0.88
CA VAL A 42 6.39 -7.18 0.94
C VAL A 42 5.83 -7.94 -0.26
N ASP A 43 4.69 -7.51 -0.79
CA ASP A 43 4.01 -8.14 -1.92
C ASP A 43 4.46 -7.60 -3.28
N ALA A 44 5.48 -6.73 -3.27
CA ALA A 44 6.07 -6.15 -4.47
C ALA A 44 7.39 -6.86 -4.82
N PRO A 45 7.42 -7.64 -5.92
CA PRO A 45 8.65 -8.26 -6.39
C PRO A 45 9.72 -7.21 -6.70
N ALA A 46 10.98 -7.50 -6.39
CA ALA A 46 12.09 -6.57 -6.48
C ALA A 46 13.15 -7.02 -7.50
N TYR A 47 13.77 -6.05 -8.17
CA TYR A 47 14.95 -6.26 -8.99
C TYR A 47 16.16 -5.65 -8.31
N ILE A 48 17.33 -6.25 -8.50
CA ILE A 48 18.60 -5.68 -8.01
C ILE A 48 19.31 -5.05 -9.20
N PHE A 49 19.55 -3.74 -9.13
CA PHE A 49 20.35 -3.00 -10.10
C PHE A 49 21.66 -2.54 -9.47
N ILE A 50 22.70 -2.43 -10.30
CA ILE A 50 23.97 -1.81 -9.94
C ILE A 50 24.25 -0.64 -10.88
N SER A 51 24.90 0.39 -10.36
CA SER A 51 25.39 1.53 -11.13
C SER A 51 26.89 1.72 -10.88
N PRO A 52 27.64 2.24 -11.87
CA PRO A 52 28.99 2.72 -11.64
C PRO A 52 28.95 3.94 -10.70
N ASP A 53 30.03 4.12 -9.94
CA ASP A 53 30.17 5.22 -8.96
C ASP A 53 30.12 6.61 -9.60
N ASP A 54 30.58 6.71 -10.85
CA ASP A 54 30.58 7.91 -11.66
C ASP A 54 29.20 8.29 -12.24
N SER A 55 28.18 7.44 -12.08
CA SER A 55 26.89 7.63 -12.74
C SER A 55 25.78 6.75 -12.14
N THR A 56 25.10 7.28 -11.13
CA THR A 56 23.96 6.61 -10.47
C THR A 56 22.74 6.37 -11.37
N GLU A 57 22.61 7.11 -12.48
CA GLU A 57 21.51 6.95 -13.45
C GLU A 57 21.69 5.74 -14.39
N ARG A 58 22.93 5.25 -14.55
CA ARG A 58 23.23 4.09 -15.40
C ARG A 58 23.03 2.81 -14.63
N LEU A 59 21.77 2.38 -14.54
CA LEU A 59 21.38 1.15 -13.86
C LEU A 59 21.51 -0.07 -14.78
N MET A 60 22.23 -1.09 -14.33
CA MET A 60 22.27 -2.41 -14.95
C MET A 60 21.65 -3.45 -14.03
N LEU A 61 20.71 -4.24 -14.56
CA LEU A 61 20.13 -5.36 -13.83
C LEU A 61 21.20 -6.39 -13.49
N VAL A 62 21.26 -6.84 -12.24
CA VAL A 62 22.14 -7.93 -11.83
C VAL A 62 21.58 -9.26 -12.37
N PRO A 63 22.29 -9.93 -13.30
CA PRO A 63 21.81 -11.19 -13.85
C PRO A 63 21.95 -12.33 -12.85
N SER A 64 21.10 -13.34 -12.97
CA SER A 64 21.19 -14.58 -12.22
C SER A 64 20.67 -15.74 -13.08
N ASN A 65 21.26 -16.92 -12.89
CA ASN A 65 20.76 -18.17 -13.47
C ASN A 65 19.69 -18.83 -12.60
N ASP A 66 19.46 -18.31 -11.39
CA ASP A 66 18.40 -18.76 -10.51
C ASP A 66 17.06 -18.21 -11.00
N LYS A 67 16.07 -19.10 -11.13
CA LYS A 67 14.72 -18.76 -11.61
C LYS A 67 13.96 -17.87 -10.62
N LEU A 68 14.36 -17.85 -9.35
CA LEU A 68 13.72 -17.08 -8.29
C LEU A 68 14.39 -15.72 -8.02
N ALA A 69 15.46 -15.39 -8.76
CA ALA A 69 16.22 -14.17 -8.50
C ALA A 69 15.66 -12.92 -9.18
N ASN A 70 14.95 -13.06 -10.31
CA ASN A 70 14.50 -11.92 -11.12
C ASN A 70 13.07 -12.13 -11.66
N PRO A 71 12.07 -11.39 -11.15
CA PRO A 71 12.15 -10.59 -9.93
C PRO A 71 12.33 -11.48 -8.70
N MET A 72 12.96 -10.94 -7.66
CA MET A 72 13.06 -11.55 -6.34
C MET A 72 11.78 -11.27 -5.54
N GLU A 73 11.21 -12.30 -4.93
CA GLU A 73 10.10 -12.15 -3.98
C GLU A 73 10.64 -11.95 -2.56
N TRP A 74 9.92 -11.19 -1.73
CA TRP A 74 10.28 -11.03 -0.33
C TRP A 74 9.70 -12.16 0.50
N ASP A 75 10.52 -12.78 1.35
CA ASP A 75 10.10 -13.87 2.25
C ASP A 75 9.32 -13.39 3.50
N GLY A 76 8.51 -12.34 3.34
CA GLY A 76 7.66 -11.79 4.40
C GLY A 76 8.09 -10.43 4.93
N HIS A 77 7.33 -9.95 5.92
CA HIS A 77 7.52 -8.65 6.54
C HIS A 77 8.81 -8.57 7.36
N GLY A 78 9.50 -7.43 7.31
CA GLY A 78 10.64 -7.12 8.17
C GLY A 78 11.95 -6.85 7.42
N SER A 79 13.08 -7.14 8.08
CA SER A 79 14.41 -6.84 7.55
C SER A 79 14.93 -7.93 6.61
N HIS A 80 15.28 -7.52 5.40
CA HIS A 80 15.98 -8.33 4.41
C HIS A 80 17.38 -7.77 4.16
N TYR A 81 18.32 -8.65 3.80
CA TYR A 81 19.71 -8.26 3.63
C TYR A 81 20.31 -8.78 2.32
N ILE A 82 20.87 -7.86 1.55
CA ILE A 82 21.79 -8.19 0.45
C ILE A 82 23.20 -8.20 1.05
N VAL A 83 23.96 -9.28 0.82
CA VAL A 83 25.26 -9.47 1.46
C VAL A 83 26.39 -9.44 0.44
N TYR A 84 27.27 -8.45 0.58
CA TYR A 84 28.56 -8.42 -0.12
C TYR A 84 29.65 -9.02 0.77
N LYS A 85 30.34 -10.04 0.26
CA LYS A 85 31.45 -10.70 0.95
C LYS A 85 32.77 -10.04 0.60
N ASN A 86 33.34 -9.26 1.52
CA ASN A 86 34.66 -8.68 1.36
C ASN A 86 35.74 -9.68 1.82
N LEU A 87 36.34 -10.37 0.86
CA LEU A 87 37.38 -11.38 1.15
C LEU A 87 38.66 -10.78 1.72
N LYS A 88 39.02 -9.55 1.34
CA LYS A 88 40.24 -8.87 1.81
C LYS A 88 40.16 -8.54 3.29
N GLN A 89 39.01 -8.04 3.73
CA GLN A 89 38.75 -7.70 5.13
C GLN A 89 38.14 -8.86 5.93
N LYS A 90 37.90 -10.02 5.28
CA LYS A 90 37.25 -11.20 5.87
C LYS A 90 35.93 -10.86 6.58
N THR A 91 35.14 -9.96 6.00
CA THR A 91 33.89 -9.48 6.58
C THR A 91 32.76 -9.47 5.57
N ASN A 92 31.53 -9.52 6.08
CA ASN A 92 30.31 -9.42 5.29
C ASN A 92 29.72 -8.03 5.48
N ILE A 93 29.58 -7.30 4.38
CA ILE A 93 28.87 -6.02 4.34
C ILE A 93 27.40 -6.32 4.02
N ARG A 94 26.49 -5.83 4.84
CA ARG A 94 25.04 -6.09 4.70
C ARG A 94 24.33 -4.79 4.32
N PHE A 95 23.57 -4.84 3.24
CA PHE A 95 22.67 -3.77 2.82
C PHE A 95 21.25 -4.16 3.24
N ARG A 96 20.65 -3.38 4.14
CA ARG A 96 19.34 -3.67 4.72
C ARG A 96 18.23 -3.05 3.88
N VAL A 97 17.22 -3.84 3.53
CA VAL A 97 15.94 -3.39 2.96
C VAL A 97 14.83 -3.80 3.92
N LEU A 98 13.91 -2.88 4.23
CA LEU A 98 12.75 -3.16 5.08
C LEU A 98 11.52 -3.40 4.20
N ALA A 99 10.98 -4.62 4.24
CA ALA A 99 9.77 -5.00 3.52
C ALA A 99 8.56 -4.86 4.45
N ASP A 100 7.65 -3.97 4.11
CA ASP A 100 6.42 -3.72 4.84
C ASP A 100 5.24 -4.48 4.26
N GLY A 101 4.51 -5.14 5.13
CA GLY A 101 3.36 -5.97 4.78
C GLY A 101 2.13 -5.66 5.60
N ILE A 102 2.22 -4.66 6.48
CA ILE A 102 1.14 -4.28 7.36
C ILE A 102 0.53 -3.02 6.75
N PRO A 103 -0.71 -3.07 6.24
CA PRO A 103 -1.35 -1.88 5.71
C PRO A 103 -1.64 -0.88 6.85
N PRO A 104 -1.60 0.43 6.58
CA PRO A 104 -1.96 1.43 7.56
C PRO A 104 -3.40 1.27 8.02
N LYS A 105 -3.65 1.51 9.31
CA LYS A 105 -4.98 1.49 9.89
C LYS A 105 -5.56 2.89 9.86
N SER A 106 -6.71 3.05 9.22
CA SER A 106 -7.44 4.32 9.17
C SER A 106 -8.65 4.28 10.09
N GLU A 107 -8.85 5.35 10.86
CA GLU A 107 -9.99 5.49 11.78
C GLU A 107 -10.52 6.92 11.79
N PRO A 108 -11.85 7.11 11.95
CA PRO A 108 -12.42 8.42 12.15
C PRO A 108 -12.26 8.86 13.60
N LEU A 109 -11.62 10.00 13.81
CA LEU A 109 -11.51 10.68 15.08
C LEU A 109 -12.52 11.84 15.15
N PHE A 110 -13.53 11.69 15.98
CA PHE A 110 -14.51 12.75 16.25
C PHE A 110 -13.94 13.71 17.28
N THR A 111 -13.66 14.95 16.88
CA THR A 111 -13.11 15.99 17.77
C THR A 111 -14.20 16.78 18.49
N LYS A 112 -15.44 16.70 18.02
CA LYS A 112 -16.60 17.43 18.58
C LYS A 112 -17.95 16.76 18.28
N GLY A 113 -18.86 16.86 19.25
CA GLY A 113 -20.23 16.34 19.19
C GLY A 113 -20.37 14.92 19.75
N LEU A 114 -21.59 14.51 20.06
CA LEU A 114 -21.90 13.22 20.65
C LEU A 114 -21.80 12.12 19.60
N LEU A 115 -21.08 11.07 19.98
CA LEU A 115 -20.80 9.91 19.14
C LEU A 115 -21.51 8.70 19.70
N PHE A 116 -22.30 8.04 18.86
CA PHE A 116 -22.73 6.68 19.09
C PHE A 116 -22.16 5.80 17.97
N SER A 117 -21.43 4.75 18.32
CA SER A 117 -20.87 3.81 17.34
C SER A 117 -21.49 2.43 17.50
N TYR A 118 -21.92 1.83 16.38
CA TYR A 118 -22.42 0.46 16.35
C TYR A 118 -21.98 -0.23 15.05
N ASN A 119 -21.33 -1.40 15.15
CA ASN A 119 -20.85 -2.19 14.00
C ASN A 119 -20.19 -1.35 12.90
N ASN A 120 -19.13 -0.61 13.24
CA ASN A 120 -18.37 0.22 12.30
C ASN A 120 -19.18 1.36 11.63
N THR A 121 -20.37 1.66 12.16
CA THR A 121 -21.19 2.81 11.77
C THR A 121 -21.14 3.84 12.89
N TYR A 122 -20.86 5.08 12.55
CA TYR A 122 -20.77 6.20 13.49
C TYR A 122 -21.96 7.14 13.28
N PHE A 123 -22.71 7.38 14.34
CA PHE A 123 -23.82 8.31 14.40
C PHE A 123 -23.35 9.54 15.17
N SER A 124 -23.53 10.71 14.57
CA SER A 124 -23.09 11.97 15.13
C SER A 124 -24.14 13.06 15.00
N GLU A 125 -24.05 14.07 15.84
CA GLU A 125 -24.94 15.22 15.82
C GLU A 125 -24.67 16.12 14.61
N ILE A 126 -25.66 16.94 14.25
CA ILE A 126 -25.44 18.01 13.27
C ILE A 126 -24.38 18.97 13.84
N GLY A 127 -23.33 19.23 13.07
CA GLY A 127 -22.21 20.10 13.47
C GLY A 127 -21.06 19.38 14.16
N SER A 128 -21.06 18.04 14.17
CA SER A 128 -19.88 17.26 14.57
C SER A 128 -18.69 17.50 13.64
N GLU A 129 -17.49 17.43 14.22
CA GLU A 129 -16.22 17.56 13.52
C GLU A 129 -15.49 16.22 13.54
N VAL A 130 -15.05 15.76 12.37
CA VAL A 130 -14.38 14.47 12.17
C VAL A 130 -13.08 14.68 11.43
N VAL A 131 -12.02 14.03 11.90
CA VAL A 131 -10.73 13.93 11.23
C VAL A 131 -10.48 12.47 10.92
N ILE A 132 -10.11 12.15 9.68
CA ILE A 132 -9.62 10.81 9.36
C ILE A 132 -8.15 10.75 9.71
N THR A 133 -7.80 9.84 10.60
CA THR A 133 -6.40 9.55 10.96
C THR A 133 -6.00 8.21 10.40
N ALA A 134 -4.78 8.12 9.87
CA ALA A 134 -4.20 6.87 9.43
C ALA A 134 -2.84 6.69 10.10
N THR A 135 -2.61 5.50 10.65
CA THR A 135 -1.38 5.16 11.37
C THR A 135 -0.76 3.94 10.72
N ASP A 136 0.55 4.01 10.50
CA ASP A 136 1.38 2.93 10.00
C ASP A 136 2.54 2.70 10.95
N ASP A 137 2.88 1.44 11.20
CA ASP A 137 3.87 1.06 12.20
C ASP A 137 5.32 1.08 11.65
N MET A 138 5.52 1.12 10.33
CA MET A 138 6.84 0.98 9.71
C MET A 138 7.17 2.09 8.70
N THR A 139 6.46 2.13 7.58
CA THR A 139 6.79 2.98 6.43
C THR A 139 6.11 4.34 6.48
N GLY A 140 5.14 4.50 7.37
CA GLY A 140 4.35 5.71 7.50
C GLY A 140 3.20 5.75 6.50
N VAL A 141 2.43 6.83 6.54
CA VAL A 141 1.31 7.05 5.63
C VAL A 141 1.69 8.14 4.64
N GLU A 142 1.68 7.81 3.34
CA GLU A 142 1.93 8.79 2.28
C GLU A 142 0.73 9.72 2.08
N ASN A 143 -0.46 9.13 1.91
CA ASN A 143 -1.71 9.85 1.67
C ASN A 143 -2.88 9.16 2.38
N SER A 144 -3.87 9.95 2.80
CA SER A 144 -5.17 9.46 3.27
C SER A 144 -6.27 10.03 2.40
N TYR A 145 -7.18 9.18 1.95
CA TYR A 145 -8.29 9.56 1.09
C TYR A 145 -9.61 9.31 1.84
N VAL A 146 -10.57 10.21 1.65
CA VAL A 146 -11.93 10.07 2.18
C VAL A 146 -12.90 10.21 1.02
N SER A 147 -13.90 9.33 0.95
CA SER A 147 -15.02 9.48 0.03
C SER A 147 -16.20 10.10 0.78
N MET A 148 -16.76 11.16 0.21
CA MET A 148 -17.95 11.82 0.73
C MET A 148 -19.06 11.63 -0.29
N ASP A 149 -20.22 11.13 0.17
CA ASP A 149 -21.41 10.89 -0.66
C ASP A 149 -21.19 9.92 -1.85
N GLY A 150 -20.23 9.00 -1.74
CA GLY A 150 -19.94 8.01 -2.77
C GLY A 150 -19.11 8.52 -3.95
N ASN A 151 -18.49 9.70 -3.83
CA ASN A 151 -17.44 10.19 -4.72
C ASN A 151 -16.10 10.32 -4.01
#